data_AF-A0A915EES0-F1
#
_entry.id   AF-A0A915EES0-F1
#
_cell.length_a   1.000
_cell.length_b   1.000
_cell.length_c   1.000
_cell.angle_alpha   90.00
_cell.angle_beta   90.00
_cell.angle_gamma   90.00
#
_symmetry.space_group_name_H-M   'P 1'
#
loop_
_entity.id
_entity.type
_entity.pdbx_description
1 polymer ?
#
loop_
_entity_poly.entity_id
_entity_poly.type
_entity_poly.pdbx_seq_one_letter_code
_entity_poly.pdbx_strand_id
1 'polypeptide(L)'
;MSSKDTQLKYLNLFGRHVKGVLGAVFPVLLLVTILSSASALTCFETENDKTIIRHNDTWLFCSLVPATLHRHEHTNGTQFGVGPLNDGMEAYKAAFKMNDQQYKVLTVCILERLDFSQAMGFKPNTSVEFVFRCVCNYDLCNSEPTFHPYLKD
;
A
#
# COMPACT_ATOMS: atom_id res chain seq x y z
N MET A 1 60.14 31.31 -30.21
CA MET A 1 58.78 31.26 -29.64
C MET A 1 58.40 29.80 -29.43
N SER A 2 58.37 29.35 -28.18
CA SER A 2 58.32 27.93 -27.82
C SER A 2 56.89 27.48 -27.54
N SER A 3 56.50 26.39 -28.19
CA SER A 3 55.20 25.68 -28.21
C SER A 3 54.60 25.30 -26.82
N LYS A 4 55.31 25.57 -25.72
CA LYS A 4 54.93 25.13 -24.37
C LYS A 4 53.92 26.02 -23.67
N ASP A 5 53.81 27.31 -24.04
CA ASP A 5 52.91 28.25 -23.36
C ASP A 5 51.44 28.13 -23.78
N THR A 6 51.16 27.54 -24.96
CA THR A 6 49.79 27.37 -25.46
C THR A 6 49.08 26.16 -24.83
N GLN A 7 49.82 25.10 -24.48
CA GLN A 7 49.26 23.88 -23.87
C GLN A 7 48.82 24.09 -22.40
N LEU A 8 49.48 24.99 -21.67
CA LEU A 8 49.15 25.25 -20.25
C LEU A 8 47.84 26.04 -20.05
N LYS A 9 47.39 26.80 -21.05
CA LYS A 9 46.10 27.52 -20.99
C LYS A 9 44.89 26.61 -21.25
N TYR A 10 45.03 25.59 -22.09
CA TYR A 10 43.93 24.65 -22.39
C TYR A 10 43.64 23.68 -21.23
N LEU A 11 44.65 23.22 -20.50
CA LEU A 11 44.49 22.34 -19.34
C LEU A 11 43.78 23.01 -18.16
N ASN A 12 43.91 24.33 -18.00
CA ASN A 12 43.26 25.08 -16.91
C ASN A 12 41.80 25.46 -17.19
N LEU A 13 41.35 25.44 -18.45
CA LEU A 13 39.95 25.68 -18.82
C LEU A 13 39.08 24.43 -18.67
N PHE A 14 39.64 23.23 -18.92
CA PHE A 14 38.92 21.97 -18.72
C PHE A 14 38.82 21.55 -17.26
N GLY A 15 39.81 21.86 -16.41
CA GLY A 15 39.80 21.49 -14.99
C GLY A 15 38.76 22.24 -14.13
N ARG A 16 38.23 23.37 -14.60
CA ARG A 16 37.26 24.20 -13.87
C ARG A 16 35.79 23.82 -14.15
N HIS A 17 35.48 23.29 -15.33
CA HIS A 17 34.12 22.85 -15.67
C HIS A 17 33.79 21.44 -15.17
N VAL A 18 34.77 20.52 -15.10
CA VAL A 18 34.52 19.14 -14.67
C VAL A 18 34.24 19.04 -13.16
N LYS A 19 34.87 19.88 -12.34
CA LYS A 19 34.65 19.90 -10.88
C LYS A 19 33.28 20.45 -10.46
N GLY A 20 32.69 21.35 -11.26
CA GLY A 20 31.35 21.89 -11.00
C GLY A 20 30.23 20.90 -11.35
N VAL A 21 30.43 20.09 -12.39
CA VAL A 21 29.42 19.11 -12.83
C VAL A 21 29.44 17.85 -11.95
N LEU A 22 30.62 17.34 -11.54
CA LEU A 22 30.70 16.17 -10.66
C LEU A 22 30.15 16.43 -9.24
N GLY A 23 30.30 17.65 -8.71
CA GLY A 23 29.84 18.01 -7.37
C GLY A 23 28.32 18.16 -7.25
N ALA A 24 27.62 18.47 -8.35
CA ALA A 24 26.17 18.66 -8.37
C ALA A 24 25.39 17.38 -8.72
N VAL A 25 26.01 16.43 -9.43
CA VAL A 25 25.35 15.17 -9.83
C VAL A 25 25.21 14.19 -8.65
N PHE A 26 26.20 14.16 -7.75
CA PHE A 26 26.21 13.27 -6.58
C PHE A 26 25.07 13.51 -5.57
N PRO A 27 24.76 14.76 -5.15
CA PRO A 27 23.64 15.02 -4.23
C PRO A 27 22.27 14.81 -4.87
N VAL A 28 22.13 15.02 -6.18
CA VAL A 28 20.87 14.77 -6.91
C VAL A 28 20.61 13.26 -7.02
N LEU A 29 21.64 12.46 -7.31
CA LEU A 29 21.51 11.00 -7.37
C LEU A 29 21.08 10.39 -6.03
N LEU A 30 21.63 10.92 -4.92
CA LEU A 30 21.28 10.49 -3.56
C LEU A 30 19.84 10.86 -3.19
N LEU A 31 19.34 12.02 -3.67
CA LEU A 31 17.95 12.45 -3.47
C LEU A 31 16.96 11.52 -4.20
N VAL A 32 17.31 11.07 -5.41
CA VAL A 32 16.47 10.17 -6.22
C VAL A 32 16.38 8.77 -5.61
N THR A 33 17.43 8.28 -4.95
CA THR A 33 17.39 6.98 -4.25
C THR A 33 16.54 6.99 -2.98
N ILE A 34 16.39 8.14 -2.30
CA ILE A 34 15.57 8.25 -1.08
C ILE A 34 14.06 8.29 -1.42
N LEU A 35 13.70 8.74 -2.63
CA LEU A 35 12.31 8.87 -3.07
C LEU A 35 11.64 7.54 -3.47
N SER A 36 12.40 6.45 -3.61
CA SER A 36 11.84 5.12 -3.90
C SER A 36 11.42 4.40 -2.61
N SER A 37 10.64 5.10 -1.77
CA SER A 37 9.90 4.45 -0.70
C SER A 37 8.66 3.82 -1.33
N ALA A 38 8.80 2.64 -1.93
CA ALA A 38 7.65 1.76 -2.08
C ALA A 38 7.06 1.62 -0.67
N SER A 39 5.82 2.05 -0.47
CA SER A 39 5.17 2.05 0.85
C SER A 39 5.01 0.61 1.29
N ALA A 40 6.03 0.08 1.95
CA ALA A 40 6.01 -1.27 2.45
C ALA A 40 5.12 -1.30 3.69
N LEU A 41 4.16 -2.22 3.71
CA LEU A 41 3.13 -2.28 4.72
C LEU A 41 3.26 -3.56 5.52
N THR A 42 3.07 -3.44 6.83
CA THR A 42 3.05 -4.56 7.76
C THR A 42 1.62 -4.79 8.21
N CYS A 43 1.08 -5.99 7.99
CA CYS A 43 -0.30 -6.34 8.31
C CYS A 43 -0.37 -7.59 9.19
N PHE A 44 -1.50 -7.75 9.88
CA PHE A 44 -1.90 -9.04 10.41
C PHE A 44 -2.43 -9.93 9.29
N GLU A 45 -2.04 -11.20 9.30
CA GLU A 45 -2.46 -12.26 8.38
C GLU A 45 -3.05 -13.42 9.18
N THR A 46 -4.17 -13.97 8.74
CA THR A 46 -4.76 -15.17 9.33
C THR A 46 -4.34 -16.40 8.53
N GLU A 47 -3.45 -17.21 9.09
CA GLU A 47 -2.98 -18.47 8.50
C GLU A 47 -3.26 -19.64 9.46
N ASN A 48 -4.02 -20.63 8.99
CA ASN A 48 -4.39 -21.82 9.80
C ASN A 48 -4.99 -21.44 11.17
N ASP A 49 -5.98 -20.52 11.16
CA ASP A 49 -6.65 -19.97 12.35
C ASP A 49 -5.72 -19.25 13.35
N LYS A 50 -4.49 -18.90 12.93
CA LYS A 50 -3.55 -18.11 13.73
C LYS A 50 -3.30 -16.76 13.08
N THR A 51 -3.32 -15.73 13.90
CA THR A 51 -2.87 -14.40 13.49
C THR A 51 -1.35 -14.32 13.54
N ILE A 52 -0.73 -13.97 12.42
CA ILE A 52 0.70 -13.70 12.29
C ILE A 52 0.91 -12.27 11.77
N ILE A 53 2.11 -11.73 11.97
CA ILE A 53 2.50 -10.44 11.39
C ILE A 53 3.32 -10.70 10.14
N ARG A 54 2.92 -10.08 9.02
CA ARG A 54 3.62 -10.20 7.73
C ARG A 54 3.91 -8.82 7.18
N HIS A 55 5.12 -8.66 6.64
CA HIS A 55 5.55 -7.47 5.94
C HIS A 55 5.62 -7.75 4.44
N ASN A 56 5.12 -6.83 3.63
CA ASN A 56 5.17 -6.95 2.17
C ASN A 56 5.28 -5.55 1.54
N ASP A 57 6.25 -5.39 0.65
CA ASP A 57 6.54 -4.17 -0.08
C ASP A 57 5.54 -3.84 -1.19
N THR A 58 4.75 -4.84 -1.60
CA THR A 58 3.72 -4.68 -2.63
C THR A 58 2.34 -4.36 -2.07
N TRP A 59 2.14 -4.44 -0.75
CA TRP A 59 0.83 -4.18 -0.15
C TRP A 59 0.55 -2.68 -0.04
N LEU A 60 -0.69 -2.33 -0.36
CA LEU A 60 -1.19 -0.95 -0.29
C LEU A 60 -2.13 -0.76 0.91
N PHE A 61 -2.79 -1.83 1.34
CA PHE A 61 -3.74 -1.81 2.45
C PHE A 61 -3.63 -3.08 3.29
N CYS A 62 -3.98 -2.99 4.57
CA CYS A 62 -4.35 -4.14 5.38
C CYS A 62 -5.87 -4.25 5.40
N SER A 63 -6.38 -5.47 5.42
CA SER A 63 -7.79 -5.80 5.37
C SER A 63 -8.20 -6.63 6.59
N LEU A 64 -9.45 -6.42 7.01
CA LEU A 64 -10.14 -7.18 8.03
C LEU A 64 -11.53 -7.56 7.50
N VAL A 65 -11.83 -8.85 7.53
CA VAL A 65 -13.20 -9.37 7.50
C VAL A 65 -13.50 -9.82 8.94
N PRO A 66 -14.48 -9.23 9.62
CA PRO A 66 -14.75 -9.52 11.02
C PRO A 66 -15.25 -10.96 11.19
N ALA A 67 -15.09 -11.52 12.38
CA ALA A 67 -15.87 -12.69 12.74
C ALA A 67 -17.37 -12.35 12.73
N THR A 68 -18.19 -13.17 12.07
CA THR A 68 -19.65 -12.97 12.05
C THR A 68 -20.39 -14.20 12.57
N LEU A 69 -21.59 -13.97 13.08
CA LEU A 69 -22.55 -15.03 13.43
C LEU A 69 -23.52 -15.17 12.26
N HIS A 70 -23.36 -16.23 11.46
CA HIS A 70 -24.31 -16.56 10.41
C HIS A 70 -25.11 -17.80 10.80
N ARG A 71 -26.44 -17.68 10.92
CA ARG A 71 -27.34 -18.80 11.27
C ARG A 71 -26.88 -19.63 12.49
N HIS A 72 -26.40 -18.97 13.53
CA HIS A 72 -25.86 -19.57 14.76
C HIS A 72 -24.52 -20.30 14.62
N GLU A 73 -23.86 -20.21 13.46
CA GLU A 73 -22.49 -20.66 13.26
C GLU A 73 -21.54 -19.47 13.34
N HIS A 74 -20.47 -19.63 14.13
CA HIS A 74 -19.41 -18.64 14.21
C HIS A 74 -18.49 -18.80 13.00
N THR A 75 -18.47 -17.78 12.14
CA THR A 75 -17.42 -17.64 11.13
C THR A 75 -16.24 -16.89 11.75
N ASN A 76 -15.05 -17.47 11.63
CA ASN A 76 -13.83 -16.81 12.07
C ASN A 76 -13.59 -15.55 11.22
N GLY A 77 -13.12 -14.49 11.87
CA GLY A 77 -12.63 -13.31 11.17
C GLY A 77 -11.34 -13.64 10.45
N THR A 78 -11.06 -12.90 9.38
CA THR A 78 -9.82 -13.04 8.62
C THR A 78 -9.15 -11.67 8.44
N GLN A 79 -7.84 -11.68 8.56
CA GLN A 79 -6.96 -10.53 8.39
C GLN A 79 -5.99 -10.84 7.26
N PHE A 80 -5.74 -9.90 6.36
CA PHE A 80 -4.79 -10.10 5.26
C PHE A 80 -4.32 -8.78 4.64
N GLY A 81 -3.16 -8.80 3.99
CA GLY A 81 -2.65 -7.69 3.21
C GLY A 81 -3.21 -7.66 1.78
N VAL A 82 -3.38 -6.46 1.24
CA VAL A 82 -3.99 -6.23 -0.07
C VAL A 82 -2.98 -5.55 -0.99
N GLY A 83 -2.51 -6.29 -2.00
CA GLY A 83 -1.66 -5.80 -3.08
C GLY A 83 -2.44 -5.17 -4.25
N PRO A 84 -1.75 -4.58 -5.25
CA PRO A 84 -2.33 -3.73 -6.29
C PRO A 84 -3.26 -4.42 -7.28
N LEU A 85 -3.22 -5.75 -7.37
CA LEU A 85 -4.03 -6.55 -8.30
C LEU A 85 -5.37 -6.98 -7.72
N ASN A 86 -5.73 -6.52 -6.51
CA ASN A 86 -7.00 -6.87 -5.90
C ASN A 86 -8.17 -6.05 -6.46
N ASP A 87 -9.34 -6.69 -6.54
CA ASP A 87 -10.59 -6.04 -6.91
C ASP A 87 -10.95 -4.95 -5.88
N GLY A 88 -11.56 -3.85 -6.35
CA GLY A 88 -11.99 -2.72 -5.50
C GLY A 88 -10.89 -1.71 -5.12
N MET A 89 -9.64 -1.93 -5.58
CA MET A 89 -8.48 -1.08 -5.29
C MET A 89 -8.70 0.42 -5.58
N GLU A 90 -9.38 0.76 -6.67
CA GLU A 90 -9.63 2.15 -7.06
C GLU A 90 -10.59 2.87 -6.10
N ALA A 91 -11.58 2.15 -5.55
CA ALA A 91 -12.50 2.71 -4.57
C ALA A 91 -11.77 3.05 -3.26
N TYR A 92 -10.90 2.15 -2.80
CA TYR A 92 -10.06 2.38 -1.62
C TYR A 92 -9.12 3.58 -1.81
N LYS A 93 -8.38 3.60 -2.92
CA LYS A 93 -7.50 4.72 -3.26
C LYS A 93 -8.25 6.05 -3.29
N ALA A 94 -9.43 6.09 -3.89
CA ALA A 94 -10.24 7.31 -3.95
C ALA A 94 -10.62 7.81 -2.55
N ALA A 95 -11.05 6.90 -1.66
CA ALA A 95 -11.41 7.27 -0.28
C ALA A 95 -10.21 7.80 0.52
N PHE A 96 -9.07 7.12 0.49
CA PHE A 96 -7.88 7.58 1.23
C PHE A 96 -7.22 8.83 0.63
N LYS A 97 -7.50 9.14 -0.65
CA LYS A 97 -7.05 10.39 -1.29
C LYS A 97 -7.80 11.62 -0.76
N MET A 98 -8.93 11.45 -0.07
CA MET A 98 -9.65 12.56 0.56
C MET A 98 -8.94 13.11 1.81
N ASN A 99 -7.86 12.46 2.25
CA ASN A 99 -7.07 12.91 3.40
C ASN A 99 -6.38 14.25 3.12
N ASP A 100 -6.54 15.20 4.03
CA ASP A 100 -5.88 16.50 4.03
C ASP A 100 -5.24 16.82 5.39
N GLN A 101 -4.90 18.09 5.64
CA GLN A 101 -4.27 18.51 6.90
C GLN A 101 -5.23 18.49 8.10
N GLN A 102 -6.55 18.49 7.86
CA GLN A 102 -7.59 18.60 8.87
C GLN A 102 -8.33 17.29 9.09
N TYR A 103 -8.51 16.48 8.05
CA TYR A 103 -9.26 15.24 8.09
C TYR A 103 -8.44 14.08 7.53
N LYS A 104 -8.49 12.96 8.25
CA LYS A 104 -7.82 11.72 7.84
C LYS A 104 -8.78 10.55 7.99
N VAL A 105 -9.11 9.92 6.87
CA VAL A 105 -9.71 8.60 6.80
C VAL A 105 -8.69 7.57 7.28
N LEU A 106 -8.99 6.92 8.40
CA LEU A 106 -8.16 5.88 9.00
C LEU A 106 -8.53 4.49 8.46
N THR A 107 -9.83 4.25 8.32
CA THR A 107 -10.38 2.95 7.90
C THR A 107 -11.58 3.19 7.01
N VAL A 108 -11.72 2.37 5.96
CA VAL A 108 -12.89 2.34 5.07
C VAL A 108 -13.50 0.96 5.17
N CYS A 109 -14.81 0.88 5.42
CA CYS A 109 -15.49 -0.42 5.49
C CYS A 109 -16.65 -0.48 4.49
N ILE A 110 -16.71 -1.59 3.75
CA ILE A 110 -17.63 -1.79 2.63
C ILE A 110 -18.37 -3.10 2.83
N LEU A 111 -19.67 -3.09 2.55
CA LEU A 111 -20.47 -4.29 2.38
C LEU A 111 -20.42 -4.71 0.91
N GLU A 112 -19.71 -5.79 0.63
CA GLU A 112 -19.55 -6.37 -0.69
C GLU A 112 -20.66 -7.40 -0.94
N ARG A 113 -21.29 -7.34 -2.12
CA ARG A 113 -22.22 -8.35 -2.62
C ARG A 113 -21.50 -9.20 -3.67
N LEU A 114 -21.17 -10.43 -3.31
CA LEU A 114 -20.50 -11.39 -4.20
C LEU A 114 -21.56 -12.26 -4.88
N ASP A 115 -21.58 -12.27 -6.20
CA ASP A 115 -22.51 -13.12 -6.97
C ASP A 115 -21.72 -14.22 -7.69
N PHE A 116 -21.73 -15.42 -7.13
CA PHE A 116 -21.04 -16.58 -7.70
C PHE A 116 -21.85 -17.32 -8.78
N SER A 117 -23.03 -16.80 -9.15
CA SER A 117 -23.97 -17.54 -9.99
C SER A 117 -23.40 -17.83 -11.37
N GLN A 118 -22.62 -16.88 -11.93
CA GLN A 118 -21.93 -17.07 -13.21
C GLN A 118 -20.78 -18.08 -13.11
N ALA A 119 -20.01 -18.05 -12.03
CA ALA A 119 -18.87 -18.95 -11.84
C ALA A 119 -19.31 -20.41 -11.61
N MET A 120 -20.45 -20.61 -10.95
CA MET A 120 -20.97 -21.94 -10.61
C MET A 120 -22.06 -22.45 -11.56
N GLY A 121 -22.43 -21.70 -12.60
CA GLY A 121 -23.47 -22.09 -13.57
C GLY A 121 -24.88 -22.18 -12.98
N PHE A 122 -25.12 -21.53 -11.83
CA PHE A 122 -26.44 -21.49 -11.20
C PHE A 122 -27.30 -20.35 -11.76
N LYS A 123 -28.60 -20.38 -11.44
CA LYS A 123 -29.51 -19.27 -11.79
C LYS A 123 -29.01 -17.97 -11.13
N PRO A 124 -29.17 -16.80 -11.76
CA PRO A 124 -28.82 -15.52 -11.13
C PRO A 124 -29.45 -15.39 -9.74
N ASN A 125 -28.70 -14.83 -8.80
CA ASN A 125 -29.10 -14.61 -7.40
C ASN A 125 -29.20 -15.85 -6.49
N THR A 126 -28.95 -17.08 -6.97
CA THR A 126 -29.04 -18.26 -6.09
C THR A 126 -27.79 -18.50 -5.26
N SER A 127 -26.66 -17.85 -5.59
CA SER A 127 -25.41 -17.95 -4.86
C SER A 127 -24.82 -16.56 -4.58
N VAL A 128 -25.68 -15.66 -4.09
CA VAL A 128 -25.27 -14.33 -3.64
C VAL A 128 -24.85 -14.41 -2.19
N GLU A 129 -23.62 -13.98 -1.92
CA GLU A 129 -23.07 -13.85 -0.58
C GLU A 129 -22.76 -12.39 -0.27
N PHE A 130 -22.72 -12.07 1.01
CA PHE A 130 -22.41 -10.73 1.49
C PHE A 130 -21.22 -10.79 2.42
N VAL A 131 -20.23 -9.94 2.18
CA VAL A 131 -19.02 -9.84 2.99
C VAL A 131 -18.87 -8.42 3.47
N PHE A 132 -18.69 -8.23 4.76
CA PHE A 132 -18.34 -6.93 5.31
C PHE A 132 -16.82 -6.87 5.47
N ARG A 133 -16.16 -5.92 4.82
CA ARG A 133 -14.69 -5.80 4.81
C ARG A 133 -14.27 -4.39 5.17
N CYS A 134 -13.31 -4.26 6.08
CA CYS A 134 -12.59 -3.01 6.30
C CYS A 134 -11.20 -3.04 5.67
N VAL A 135 -10.73 -1.89 5.24
CA VAL A 135 -9.35 -1.66 4.81
C VAL A 135 -8.77 -0.43 5.47
N CYS A 136 -7.45 -0.42 5.66
CA CYS A 136 -6.69 0.68 6.24
C CYS A 136 -5.27 0.68 5.66
N ASN A 137 -4.59 1.83 5.68
CA ASN A 137 -3.34 2.04 4.92
C ASN A 137 -2.13 2.39 5.81
N TYR A 138 -2.09 1.86 7.02
CA TYR A 138 -0.98 2.04 7.96
C TYR A 138 -0.65 0.73 8.67
N ASP A 139 0.55 0.63 9.23
CA ASP A 139 1.02 -0.63 9.81
C ASP A 139 0.10 -1.15 10.91
N LEU A 140 -0.18 -2.46 10.83
CA LEU A 140 -0.90 -3.24 11.83
C LEU A 140 -2.31 -2.71 12.14
N CYS A 141 -2.88 -1.94 11.23
CA CYS A 141 -4.17 -1.28 11.40
C CYS A 141 -5.37 -2.24 11.45
N ASN A 142 -5.18 -3.47 11.00
CA ASN A 142 -6.18 -4.53 11.00
C ASN A 142 -6.09 -5.44 12.24
N SER A 143 -5.60 -4.94 13.38
CA SER A 143 -5.38 -5.72 14.61
C SER A 143 -6.63 -6.35 15.20
N GLU A 144 -7.77 -5.68 15.05
CA GLU A 144 -9.01 -6.08 15.69
C GLU A 144 -9.72 -7.17 14.87
N PRO A 145 -10.09 -8.32 15.45
CA PRO A 145 -10.80 -9.37 14.72
C PRO A 145 -12.31 -9.12 14.60
N THR A 146 -12.82 -8.04 15.19
CA THR A 146 -14.24 -7.70 15.24
C THR A 146 -14.47 -6.20 15.07
N PHE A 147 -15.71 -5.81 14.77
CA PHE A 147 -16.12 -4.40 14.66
C PHE A 147 -16.24 -3.66 15.99
N HIS A 148 -16.33 -4.39 17.10
CA HIS A 148 -16.68 -3.82 18.39
C HIS A 148 -15.78 -2.63 18.82
N PRO A 149 -14.46 -2.66 18.59
CA PRO A 149 -13.57 -1.55 18.94
C PRO A 149 -13.79 -0.28 18.10
N TYR A 150 -14.30 -0.40 16.87
CA TYR A 150 -14.58 0.75 15.98
C TYR A 150 -15.95 1.40 16.23
N LEU A 151 -16.81 0.77 17.05
CA LEU A 151 -18.17 1.22 17.36
C LEU A 151 -18.31 1.78 18.78
N LYS A 152 -17.21 1.89 19.53
CA LYS A 152 -17.22 2.49 20.86
C LYS A 152 -17.17 4.01 20.75
N ASP A 153 -18.31 4.64 21.00
CA ASP A 153 -18.42 6.01 21.50
C ASP A 153 -17.88 6.10 22.94
#